data_AF-A0A8B6D118-F1
#
_entry.id   AF-A0A8B6D118-F1
#
_cell.length_a   1.000
_cell.length_b   1.000
_cell.length_c   1.000
_cell.angle_alpha   90.00
_cell.angle_beta   90.00
_cell.angle_gamma   90.00
#
_symmetry.space_group_name_H-M   'P 1'
#
loop_
_entity.id
_entity.type
_entity.pdbx_description
1 polymer ?
#
loop_
_entity_poly.entity_id
_entity_poly.type
_entity_poly.pdbx_seq_one_letter_code
_entity_poly.pdbx_strand_id
1 'polypeptide(L)'
;MLIENKLTKIIVACRLQVYQDEKFESLSIFRTSVCNLRTKDLCLSETEKTSIAEIYLKTKASEIIQYCDLYDFFPLLCKLYNESPEVNITEFFKNPFSVYETEINKLNKKGHYRKYCAMALCVMFNNNLKEEMFSEEINVETRKIIKETCEACRLDRGTSRLVLLDELNSLEHTFIKKEHGIFKTKHDKLFDFLAYYFGQKMIQCIIRNAHSVFIMQRFLLERKDNMDQFITIVPPKYHQMYMQRMIDDWSIGRVDCVFNNINLKYKSSDTNSYVI
;
A
#
# COMPACT_ATOMS: atom_id res chain seq x y z
N MET A 1 -19.88 30.70 -1.29
CA MET A 1 -18.73 31.42 -1.87
C MET A 1 -18.72 31.12 -3.37
N LEU A 2 -19.29 32.02 -4.17
CA LEU A 2 -19.34 31.91 -5.63
C LEU A 2 -17.94 32.26 -6.14
N ILE A 3 -17.19 31.25 -6.62
CA ILE A 3 -15.96 31.49 -7.36
C ILE A 3 -16.38 31.94 -8.76
N GLU A 4 -16.66 33.23 -8.91
CA GLU A 4 -16.72 33.89 -10.23
C GLU A 4 -15.29 34.10 -10.73
N ASN A 5 -14.65 33.03 -11.19
CA ASN A 5 -13.49 33.14 -12.07
C ASN A 5 -13.60 32.09 -13.17
N LYS A 6 -14.00 32.53 -14.36
CA LYS A 6 -14.19 31.68 -15.54
C LYS A 6 -12.79 31.27 -16.06
N LEU A 7 -12.53 29.96 -16.07
CA LEU A 7 -11.40 29.22 -16.70
C LEU A 7 -10.25 28.73 -15.81
N THR A 8 -10.50 28.37 -14.55
CA THR A 8 -9.55 27.51 -13.82
C THR A 8 -9.62 26.08 -14.36
N LYS A 9 -8.53 25.60 -14.99
CA LYS A 9 -8.37 24.19 -15.37
C LYS A 9 -7.60 23.48 -14.26
N ILE A 10 -8.13 22.35 -13.79
CA ILE A 10 -7.50 21.52 -12.76
C ILE A 10 -7.12 20.19 -13.41
N ILE A 11 -5.87 19.77 -13.23
CA ILE A 11 -5.43 18.42 -13.57
C ILE A 11 -5.43 17.62 -12.27
N VAL A 12 -6.29 16.61 -12.21
CA VAL A 12 -6.36 15.67 -11.09
C VAL A 12 -5.83 14.33 -11.57
N ALA A 13 -4.79 13.83 -10.91
CA ALA A 13 -4.31 12.47 -11.10
C ALA A 13 -4.81 11.60 -9.95
N CYS A 14 -5.35 10.43 -10.26
CA CYS A 14 -5.79 9.45 -9.27
C CYS A 14 -5.60 8.02 -9.78
N ARG A 15 -5.68 7.05 -8.87
CA ARG A 15 -5.69 5.63 -9.25
C ARG A 15 -7.03 5.29 -9.90
N LEU A 16 -7.03 4.33 -10.84
CA LEU A 16 -8.26 3.92 -11.53
C LEU A 16 -9.36 3.50 -10.55
N GLN A 17 -9.03 2.80 -9.46
CA GLN A 17 -10.03 2.40 -8.46
C GLN A 17 -10.68 3.59 -7.74
N VAL A 18 -9.96 4.71 -7.59
CA VAL A 18 -10.50 5.94 -6.99
C VAL A 18 -11.43 6.63 -7.98
N TYR A 19 -11.04 6.69 -9.26
CA TYR A 19 -11.87 7.26 -10.32
C TYR A 19 -13.19 6.48 -10.52
N GLN A 20 -13.15 5.15 -10.37
CA GLN A 20 -14.31 4.26 -10.50
C GLN A 20 -15.22 4.26 -9.26
N ASP A 21 -14.88 4.99 -8.20
CA ASP A 21 -15.74 5.10 -7.03
C ASP A 21 -16.91 6.05 -7.34
N GLU A 22 -18.14 5.64 -7.02
CA GLU A 22 -19.37 6.44 -7.23
C GLU A 22 -19.29 7.81 -6.56
N LYS A 23 -18.53 7.95 -5.47
CA LYS A 23 -18.29 9.25 -4.83
C LYS A 23 -17.49 10.20 -5.71
N PHE A 24 -16.64 9.67 -6.59
CA PHE A 24 -15.92 10.48 -7.55
C PHE A 24 -16.86 11.06 -8.62
N GLU A 25 -17.94 10.35 -8.97
CA GLU A 25 -18.98 10.86 -9.88
C GLU A 25 -19.71 12.09 -9.30
N SER A 26 -19.79 12.20 -7.97
CA SER A 26 -20.36 13.38 -7.30
C SER A 26 -19.54 14.67 -7.51
N LEU A 27 -18.31 14.57 -8.03
CA LEU A 27 -17.47 15.72 -8.44
C LEU A 27 -17.86 16.30 -9.82
N SER A 28 -19.02 15.93 -10.37
CA SER A 28 -19.60 16.35 -11.66
C SER A 28 -19.82 17.87 -11.84
N ILE A 29 -19.47 18.68 -10.83
CA ILE A 29 -19.49 20.15 -10.88
C ILE A 29 -18.48 20.68 -11.93
N PHE A 30 -17.46 19.89 -12.28
CA PHE A 30 -16.47 20.25 -13.30
C PHE A 30 -16.80 19.64 -14.66
N ARG A 31 -16.60 20.39 -15.75
CA ARG A 31 -16.50 19.80 -17.09
C ARG A 31 -15.23 18.97 -17.14
N THR A 32 -15.37 17.64 -17.14
CA THR A 32 -14.23 16.72 -17.07
C THR A 32 -13.79 16.28 -18.47
N SER A 33 -12.47 16.18 -18.64
CA SER A 33 -11.84 15.41 -19.72
C SER A 33 -11.00 14.34 -19.05
N VAL A 34 -11.26 13.07 -19.37
CA VAL A 34 -10.66 11.93 -18.68
C VAL A 34 -9.57 11.33 -19.54
N CYS A 35 -8.36 11.25 -18.99
CA CYS A 35 -7.21 10.61 -19.62
C CYS A 35 -6.91 9.32 -18.84
N ASN A 36 -7.22 8.17 -19.42
CA ASN A 36 -6.96 6.88 -18.80
C ASN A 36 -5.65 6.29 -19.34
N LEU A 37 -4.56 6.38 -18.57
CA LEU A 37 -3.24 5.88 -18.96
C LEU A 37 -3.15 4.35 -19.09
N ARG A 38 -4.25 3.62 -18.84
CA ARG A 38 -4.34 2.16 -19.05
C ARG A 38 -5.02 1.79 -20.36
N THR A 39 -5.60 2.73 -21.10
CA THR A 39 -6.16 2.44 -22.43
C THR A 39 -5.04 2.23 -23.44
N LYS A 40 -5.29 1.35 -24.42
CA LYS A 40 -4.32 0.98 -25.46
C LYS A 40 -3.67 2.19 -26.15
N ASP A 41 -4.42 3.28 -26.31
CA ASP A 41 -3.95 4.48 -27.02
C ASP A 41 -3.08 5.42 -26.17
N LEU A 42 -3.06 5.24 -24.84
CA LEU A 42 -2.39 6.14 -23.90
C LEU A 42 -1.41 5.40 -22.97
N CYS A 43 -1.45 4.07 -22.94
CA CYS A 43 -0.45 3.28 -22.24
C CYS A 43 0.86 3.32 -23.00
N LEU A 44 1.97 3.15 -22.27
CA LEU A 44 3.28 3.02 -22.89
C LEU A 44 3.28 1.85 -23.88
N SER A 45 3.62 2.17 -25.13
CA SER A 45 3.86 1.20 -26.18
C SER A 45 5.11 0.36 -25.90
N GLU A 46 5.22 -0.78 -26.56
CA GLU A 46 6.41 -1.65 -26.45
C GLU A 46 7.69 -0.92 -26.85
N THR A 47 7.62 -0.04 -27.86
CA THR A 47 8.75 0.80 -28.29
C THR A 47 9.16 1.80 -27.22
N GLU A 48 8.21 2.49 -26.59
CA GLU A 48 8.50 3.42 -25.49
C GLU A 48 9.08 2.69 -24.28
N LYS A 49 8.52 1.52 -23.91
CA LYS A 49 9.06 0.69 -22.83
C LYS A 49 10.49 0.22 -23.14
N THR A 50 10.76 -0.17 -24.38
CA THR A 50 12.10 -0.56 -24.84
C THR A 50 13.09 0.60 -24.68
N SER A 51 12.73 1.80 -25.15
CA SER A 51 13.58 2.99 -24.97
C SER A 51 13.83 3.33 -23.50
N ILE A 52 12.81 3.18 -22.64
CA ILE A 52 12.98 3.35 -21.18
C ILE A 52 13.97 2.33 -20.63
N ALA A 53 13.86 1.06 -21.04
CA ALA A 53 14.78 0.01 -20.62
C ALA A 53 16.22 0.31 -21.09
N GLU A 54 16.41 0.78 -22.31
CA GLU A 54 17.72 1.17 -22.84
C GLU A 54 18.36 2.32 -22.03
N ILE A 55 17.56 3.31 -21.61
CA ILE A 55 18.04 4.43 -20.79
C ILE A 55 18.56 3.94 -19.43
N TYR A 56 17.79 3.10 -18.73
CA TYR A 56 18.13 2.67 -17.37
C TYR A 56 19.09 1.48 -17.33
N LEU A 57 18.96 0.52 -18.24
CA LEU A 57 19.62 -0.79 -18.17
C LEU A 57 20.73 -0.94 -19.21
N LYS A 58 20.83 -0.01 -20.16
CA LYS A 58 21.86 0.03 -21.21
C LYS A 58 21.90 -1.31 -21.97
N THR A 59 23.06 -1.96 -22.01
CA THR A 59 23.29 -3.21 -22.74
C THR A 59 22.45 -4.38 -22.24
N LYS A 60 21.87 -4.30 -21.04
CA LYS A 60 21.03 -5.37 -20.45
C LYS A 60 19.55 -5.27 -20.84
N ALA A 61 19.14 -4.21 -21.53
CA ALA A 61 17.73 -3.99 -21.87
C ALA A 61 17.14 -5.16 -22.67
N SER A 62 17.87 -5.67 -23.65
CA SER A 62 17.44 -6.78 -24.52
C SER A 62 17.12 -8.08 -23.77
N GLU A 63 17.72 -8.30 -22.59
CA GLU A 63 17.47 -9.48 -21.76
C GLU A 63 16.05 -9.52 -21.16
N ILE A 64 15.41 -8.35 -21.03
CA ILE A 64 14.15 -8.20 -20.28
C ILE A 64 12.98 -7.62 -21.08
N ILE A 65 13.15 -7.25 -22.35
CA ILE A 65 12.08 -6.69 -23.18
C ILE A 65 10.86 -7.63 -23.23
N GLN A 66 11.08 -8.94 -23.25
CA GLN A 66 10.00 -9.95 -23.20
C GLN A 66 9.10 -9.87 -21.94
N TYR A 67 9.53 -9.17 -20.89
CA TYR A 67 8.78 -8.99 -19.64
C TYR A 67 8.09 -7.62 -19.55
N CYS A 68 8.22 -6.76 -20.56
CA CYS A 68 7.77 -5.37 -20.47
C CYS A 68 6.25 -5.20 -20.33
N ASP A 69 5.47 -6.21 -20.72
CA ASP A 69 4.01 -6.23 -20.60
C ASP A 69 3.48 -6.98 -19.38
N LEU A 70 4.35 -7.62 -18.59
CA LEU A 70 3.91 -8.31 -17.37
C LEU A 70 3.40 -7.35 -16.29
N TYR A 71 3.91 -6.13 -16.26
CA TYR A 71 3.63 -5.16 -15.20
C TYR A 71 3.34 -3.77 -15.76
N ASP A 72 2.28 -3.14 -15.26
CA ASP A 72 1.91 -1.76 -15.60
C ASP A 72 2.89 -0.71 -15.03
N PHE A 73 3.81 -1.13 -14.16
CA PHE A 73 4.88 -0.34 -13.57
C PHE A 73 6.27 -0.71 -14.11
N PHE A 74 6.38 -1.24 -15.32
CA PHE A 74 7.66 -1.59 -15.95
C PHE A 74 8.75 -0.49 -15.88
N PRO A 75 8.46 0.80 -16.14
CA PRO A 75 9.46 1.86 -15.99
C PRO A 75 10.04 1.96 -14.57
N LEU A 76 9.22 1.71 -13.55
CA LEU A 76 9.66 1.67 -12.17
C LEU A 76 10.62 0.50 -11.94
N LEU A 77 10.35 -0.68 -12.52
CA LEU A 77 11.26 -1.82 -12.45
C LEU A 77 12.62 -1.52 -13.05
N CYS A 78 12.67 -0.88 -14.22
CA CYS A 78 13.91 -0.42 -14.85
C CYS A 78 14.71 0.49 -13.92
N LYS A 79 14.05 1.50 -13.33
CA LYS A 79 14.68 2.40 -12.36
C LYS A 79 15.20 1.65 -11.13
N LEU A 80 14.38 0.79 -10.53
CA LEU A 80 14.72 0.05 -9.32
C LEU A 80 15.92 -0.88 -9.52
N TYR A 81 15.95 -1.60 -10.63
CA TYR A 81 17.08 -2.47 -10.95
C TYR A 81 18.37 -1.68 -11.16
N ASN A 82 18.30 -0.54 -11.85
CA ASN A 82 19.46 0.34 -12.04
C ASN A 82 20.00 0.90 -10.72
N GLU A 83 19.13 1.16 -9.74
CA GLU A 83 19.54 1.62 -8.39
C GLU A 83 20.20 0.51 -7.55
N SER A 84 19.90 -0.77 -7.78
CA SER A 84 20.43 -1.89 -7.00
C SER A 84 20.48 -3.20 -7.82
N PRO A 85 21.50 -3.38 -8.68
CA PRO A 85 21.58 -4.49 -9.63
C PRO A 85 22.10 -5.80 -9.02
N GLU A 86 21.82 -6.06 -7.74
CA GLU A 86 22.39 -7.18 -6.98
C GLU A 86 21.81 -8.56 -7.34
N VAL A 87 20.67 -8.58 -8.04
CA VAL A 87 19.96 -9.79 -8.43
C VAL A 87 20.10 -10.02 -9.94
N ASN A 88 19.95 -11.27 -10.38
CA ASN A 88 19.84 -11.57 -11.79
C ASN A 88 18.68 -10.77 -12.41
N ILE A 89 18.94 -10.07 -13.53
CA ILE A 89 17.97 -9.15 -14.13
C ILE A 89 16.70 -9.87 -14.56
N THR A 90 16.82 -11.03 -15.19
CA THR A 90 15.71 -11.87 -15.65
C THR A 90 14.86 -12.34 -14.47
N GLU A 91 15.49 -12.75 -13.37
CA GLU A 91 14.79 -13.17 -12.16
C GLU A 91 13.97 -12.02 -11.55
N PHE A 92 14.58 -10.84 -11.43
CA PHE A 92 13.91 -9.65 -10.91
C PHE A 92 12.72 -9.22 -11.78
N PHE A 93 12.87 -9.21 -13.10
CA PHE A 93 11.77 -8.80 -14.00
C PHE A 93 10.69 -9.87 -14.16
N LYS A 94 11.01 -11.15 -13.97
CA LYS A 94 10.01 -12.23 -13.98
C LYS A 94 9.11 -12.17 -12.75
N ASN A 95 9.68 -11.97 -11.58
CA ASN A 95 8.93 -11.85 -10.32
C ASN A 95 9.63 -10.88 -9.35
N PRO A 96 9.38 -9.56 -9.46
CA PRO A 96 10.06 -8.56 -8.62
C PRO A 96 9.69 -8.71 -7.14
N PHE A 97 8.51 -9.27 -6.85
CA PHE A 97 8.02 -9.43 -5.49
C PHE A 97 8.64 -10.62 -4.77
N SER A 98 9.05 -11.69 -5.47
CA SER A 98 9.78 -12.78 -4.82
C SER A 98 11.16 -12.34 -4.31
N VAL A 99 11.77 -11.35 -4.96
CA VAL A 99 13.01 -10.74 -4.48
C VAL A 99 12.76 -10.03 -3.14
N TYR A 100 11.74 -9.16 -3.07
CA TYR A 100 11.38 -8.49 -1.82
C TYR A 100 10.96 -9.48 -0.73
N GLU A 101 10.17 -10.49 -1.07
CA GLU A 101 9.76 -11.54 -0.13
C GLU A 101 10.98 -12.26 0.45
N THR A 102 11.96 -12.59 -0.39
CA THR A 102 13.19 -13.25 0.05
C THR A 102 13.99 -12.38 1.02
N GLU A 103 14.16 -11.10 0.72
CA GLU A 103 14.88 -10.16 1.59
C GLU A 103 14.18 -9.96 2.93
N ILE A 104 12.86 -9.77 2.94
CA ILE A 104 12.09 -9.62 4.18
C ILE A 104 12.11 -10.92 5.00
N ASN A 105 12.00 -12.08 4.34
CA ASN A 105 12.12 -13.37 5.00
C ASN A 105 13.52 -13.58 5.60
N LYS A 106 14.59 -13.08 4.97
CA LYS A 106 15.94 -13.09 5.55
C LYS A 106 15.99 -12.25 6.82
N LEU A 107 15.40 -11.05 6.84
CA LEU A 107 15.33 -10.21 8.05
C LEU A 107 14.61 -10.94 9.19
N ASN A 108 13.49 -11.60 8.90
CA ASN A 108 12.72 -12.36 9.88
C ASN A 108 13.46 -13.62 10.37
N LYS A 109 14.24 -14.30 9.52
CA LYS A 109 14.96 -15.53 9.90
C LYS A 109 16.30 -15.29 10.59
N LYS A 110 17.02 -14.22 10.22
CA LYS A 110 18.37 -13.91 10.73
C LYS A 110 18.37 -13.12 12.05
N GLY A 111 17.23 -12.98 12.70
CA GLY A 111 17.13 -12.25 13.97
C GLY A 111 17.10 -10.73 13.83
N HIS A 112 16.95 -10.19 12.62
CA HIS A 112 16.77 -8.75 12.39
C HIS A 112 15.31 -8.32 12.60
N TYR A 113 14.71 -8.80 13.71
CA TYR A 113 13.30 -8.59 14.04
C TYR A 113 12.94 -7.10 14.20
N ARG A 114 13.92 -6.26 14.56
CA ARG A 114 13.72 -4.81 14.71
C ARG A 114 13.45 -4.12 13.38
N LYS A 115 14.25 -4.40 12.34
CA LYS A 115 14.00 -3.92 10.96
C LYS A 115 12.69 -4.46 10.40
N TYR A 116 12.41 -5.73 10.65
CA TYR A 116 11.14 -6.36 10.28
C TYR A 116 9.94 -5.65 10.93
N CYS A 117 10.03 -5.35 12.23
CA CYS A 117 9.00 -4.62 12.97
C CYS A 117 8.87 -3.17 12.50
N ALA A 118 9.98 -2.48 12.22
CA ALA A 118 9.98 -1.12 11.69
C ALA A 118 9.18 -1.03 10.37
N MET A 119 9.38 -1.96 9.45
CA MET A 119 8.57 -2.05 8.22
C MET A 119 7.10 -2.37 8.51
N ALA A 120 6.82 -3.26 9.46
CA ALA A 120 5.44 -3.56 9.87
C ALA A 120 4.74 -2.31 10.39
N LEU A 121 5.41 -1.45 11.16
CA LEU A 121 4.85 -0.19 11.65
C LEU A 121 4.46 0.76 10.51
N CYS A 122 5.25 0.86 9.44
CA CYS A 122 4.84 1.64 8.25
C CYS A 122 3.51 1.13 7.67
N VAL A 123 3.27 -0.19 7.69
CA VAL A 123 1.99 -0.79 7.28
C VAL A 123 0.87 -0.48 8.27
N MET A 124 1.11 -0.66 9.58
CA MET A 124 0.13 -0.39 10.63
C MET A 124 -0.42 1.04 10.56
N PHE A 125 0.46 2.01 10.31
CA PHE A 125 0.13 3.43 10.21
C PHE A 125 -0.15 3.89 8.77
N ASN A 126 -0.39 2.97 7.83
CA ASN A 126 -0.78 3.24 6.45
C ASN A 126 0.14 4.27 5.74
N ASN A 127 1.45 4.07 5.82
CA ASN A 127 2.47 4.99 5.28
C ASN A 127 2.45 6.42 5.86
N ASN A 128 1.82 6.60 7.04
CA ASN A 128 1.77 7.86 7.77
C ASN A 128 2.43 7.73 9.16
N LEU A 129 3.56 7.02 9.23
CA LEU A 129 4.29 6.80 10.46
C LEU A 129 5.17 8.02 10.74
N LYS A 130 4.75 8.87 11.67
CA LYS A 130 5.45 10.11 11.97
C LYS A 130 6.56 9.86 12.99
N GLU A 131 7.67 10.58 12.86
CA GLU A 131 8.79 10.53 13.81
C GLU A 131 8.36 10.88 15.24
N GLU A 132 7.42 11.82 15.41
CA GLU A 132 6.84 12.19 16.70
C GLU A 132 6.20 11.00 17.44
N MET A 133 5.79 9.94 16.73
CA MET A 133 5.21 8.72 17.31
C MET A 133 6.23 7.85 18.07
N PHE A 134 7.51 8.22 18.05
CA PHE A 134 8.57 7.56 18.82
C PHE A 134 9.02 8.38 20.05
N SER A 135 8.47 9.58 20.26
CA SER A 135 8.79 10.45 21.40
C SER A 135 8.21 9.92 22.73
N GLU A 136 8.58 10.51 23.86
CA GLU A 136 8.03 10.11 25.16
C GLU A 136 6.54 10.48 25.30
N GLU A 137 6.14 11.63 24.73
CA GLU A 137 4.84 12.28 24.88
C GLU A 137 3.74 11.77 23.93
N ILE A 138 3.85 10.53 23.46
CA ILE A 138 2.86 9.97 22.52
C ILE A 138 1.57 9.55 23.23
N ASN A 139 0.47 9.59 22.47
CA ASN A 139 -0.81 9.10 22.94
C ASN A 139 -0.81 7.58 23.22
N VAL A 140 -1.75 7.15 24.06
CA VAL A 140 -1.86 5.77 24.54
C VAL A 140 -2.15 4.78 23.42
N GLU A 141 -2.93 5.17 22.41
CA GLU A 141 -3.29 4.33 21.26
C GLU A 141 -2.05 3.99 20.42
N THR A 142 -1.26 5.00 20.01
CA THR A 142 0.00 4.82 19.29
C THR A 142 0.96 3.94 20.07
N ARG A 143 1.08 4.15 21.38
CA ARG A 143 1.94 3.32 22.24
C ARG A 143 1.50 1.86 22.25
N LYS A 144 0.19 1.61 22.34
CA LYS A 144 -0.40 0.27 22.28
C LYS A 144 -0.12 -0.40 20.93
N ILE A 145 -0.36 0.31 19.82
CA ILE A 145 -0.12 -0.22 18.46
C ILE A 145 1.35 -0.62 18.30
N ILE A 146 2.30 0.23 18.71
CA ILE A 146 3.73 -0.07 18.62
C ILE A 146 4.06 -1.32 19.44
N LYS A 147 3.59 -1.39 20.69
CA LYS A 147 3.83 -2.54 21.57
C LYS A 147 3.27 -3.85 21.00
N GLU A 148 2.02 -3.85 20.56
CA GLU A 148 1.40 -5.06 19.99
C GLU A 148 2.06 -5.48 18.66
N THR A 149 2.55 -4.51 17.88
CA THR A 149 3.32 -4.79 16.66
C THR A 149 4.68 -5.42 17.00
N CYS A 150 5.39 -4.92 18.01
CA CYS A 150 6.62 -5.52 18.52
C CYS A 150 6.40 -6.98 18.93
N GLU A 151 5.35 -7.25 19.71
CA GLU A 151 4.99 -8.60 20.13
C GLU A 151 4.70 -9.52 18.93
N ALA A 152 3.91 -9.04 17.97
CA ALA A 152 3.63 -9.78 16.73
C ALA A 152 4.89 -10.06 15.89
N CYS A 153 5.92 -9.22 16.04
CA CYS A 153 7.23 -9.37 15.41
C CYS A 153 8.26 -10.14 16.27
N ARG A 154 7.84 -10.75 17.39
CA ARG A 154 8.71 -11.50 18.32
C ARG A 154 9.78 -10.64 19.00
N LEU A 155 9.53 -9.35 19.12
CA LEU A 155 10.35 -8.45 19.94
C LEU A 155 9.82 -8.41 21.37
N ASP A 156 10.73 -8.10 22.31
CA ASP A 156 10.35 -7.88 23.69
C ASP A 156 9.44 -6.65 23.83
N ARG A 157 8.51 -6.71 24.79
CA ARG A 157 7.57 -5.62 25.11
C ARG A 157 8.27 -4.33 25.55
N GLY A 158 9.49 -4.44 26.07
CA GLY A 158 10.35 -3.33 26.46
C GLY A 158 11.29 -2.83 25.36
N THR A 159 11.12 -3.28 24.10
CA THR A 159 11.93 -2.76 22.99
C THR A 159 11.79 -1.24 22.91
N SER A 160 12.93 -0.55 23.00
CA SER A 160 12.97 0.92 22.97
C SER A 160 12.41 1.46 21.66
N ARG A 161 11.53 2.47 21.75
CA ARG A 161 10.98 3.18 20.60
C ARG A 161 12.06 3.92 19.81
N LEU A 162 13.07 4.47 20.49
CA LEU A 162 14.21 5.10 19.82
C LEU A 162 14.99 4.10 18.98
N VAL A 163 15.13 2.86 19.45
CA VAL A 163 15.77 1.79 18.66
C VAL A 163 14.95 1.47 17.40
N LEU A 164 13.62 1.48 17.47
CA LEU A 164 12.78 1.28 16.28
C LEU A 164 12.91 2.47 15.31
N LEU A 165 13.04 3.69 15.83
CA LEU A 165 13.31 4.88 15.02
C LEU A 165 14.67 4.78 14.30
N ASP A 166 15.72 4.35 14.98
CA ASP A 166 17.03 4.12 14.38
C ASP A 166 16.97 3.07 13.26
N GLU A 167 16.18 2.01 13.46
CA GLU A 167 16.01 0.96 12.48
C GLU A 167 15.22 1.45 11.26
N LEU A 168 14.21 2.31 11.43
CA LEU A 168 13.53 3.01 10.34
C LEU A 168 14.51 3.87 9.52
N ASN A 169 15.35 4.65 10.20
CA ASN A 169 16.39 5.46 9.54
C ASN A 169 17.38 4.55 8.79
N SER A 170 17.74 3.39 9.35
CA SER A 170 18.63 2.43 8.68
C SER A 170 18.03 1.78 7.43
N LEU A 171 16.70 1.79 7.31
CA LEU A 171 15.93 1.29 6.17
C LEU A 171 15.68 2.38 5.13
N GLU A 172 16.12 3.61 5.38
CA GLU A 172 16.03 4.70 4.42
C GLU A 172 16.79 4.34 3.13
N HIS A 173 16.27 4.77 1.99
CA HIS A 173 16.76 4.50 0.63
C HIS A 173 16.65 3.04 0.14
N THR A 174 16.43 2.07 1.02
CA THR A 174 16.17 0.66 0.67
C THR A 174 14.67 0.40 0.55
N PHE A 175 13.97 0.29 1.69
CA PHE A 175 12.53 0.03 1.77
C PHE A 175 11.73 1.29 2.10
N ILE A 176 12.34 2.22 2.83
CA ILE A 176 11.68 3.38 3.43
C ILE A 176 12.27 4.67 2.85
N LYS A 177 11.46 5.72 2.83
CA LYS A 177 11.88 7.10 2.63
C LYS A 177 11.26 7.97 3.72
N LYS A 178 11.99 9.01 4.14
CA LYS A 178 11.51 10.01 5.09
C LYS A 178 11.22 11.32 4.37
N GLU A 179 10.00 11.81 4.48
CA GLU A 179 9.61 13.11 3.90
C GLU A 179 8.86 13.92 4.96
N HIS A 180 9.36 15.10 5.29
CA HIS A 180 8.75 16.00 6.30
C HIS A 180 8.48 15.32 7.65
N GLY A 181 9.41 14.48 8.13
CA GLY A 181 9.26 13.74 9.39
C GLY A 181 8.30 12.55 9.33
N ILE A 182 7.82 12.17 8.13
CA ILE A 182 6.94 11.03 7.91
C ILE A 182 7.71 9.91 7.21
N PHE A 183 7.75 8.75 7.83
CA PHE A 183 8.27 7.52 7.25
C PHE A 183 7.21 6.84 6.40
N LYS A 184 7.56 6.54 5.15
CA LYS A 184 6.72 5.81 4.21
C LYS A 184 7.56 4.89 3.35
N THR A 185 6.95 3.90 2.71
CA THR A 185 7.68 3.06 1.76
C THR A 185 8.23 3.88 0.59
N LYS A 186 9.32 3.42 0.00
CA LYS A 186 9.99 4.09 -1.13
C LYS A 186 9.04 4.31 -2.31
N HIS A 187 8.13 3.36 -2.56
CA HIS A 187 7.11 3.44 -3.60
C HIS A 187 5.83 2.69 -3.21
N ASP A 188 4.76 3.00 -3.95
CA ASP A 188 3.42 2.48 -3.70
C ASP A 188 3.30 0.98 -3.92
N LYS A 189 3.98 0.43 -4.95
CA LYS A 189 3.95 -1.02 -5.22
C LYS A 189 4.64 -1.81 -4.12
N LEU A 190 5.69 -1.26 -3.51
CA LEU A 190 6.30 -1.84 -2.31
C LEU A 190 5.34 -1.76 -1.13
N PHE A 191 4.60 -0.66 -0.94
CA PHE A 191 3.58 -0.59 0.09
C PHE A 191 2.50 -1.65 -0.09
N ASP A 192 1.98 -1.80 -1.31
CA ASP A 192 0.96 -2.78 -1.64
C ASP A 192 1.45 -4.19 -1.30
N PHE A 193 2.66 -4.53 -1.72
CA PHE A 193 3.30 -5.80 -1.39
C PHE A 193 3.50 -6.00 0.13
N LEU A 194 4.05 -5.01 0.84
CA LEU A 194 4.26 -5.10 2.29
C LEU A 194 2.93 -5.25 3.04
N ALA A 195 1.91 -4.48 2.66
CA ALA A 195 0.57 -4.56 3.22
C ALA A 195 0.00 -5.98 3.09
N TYR A 196 0.12 -6.57 1.90
CA TYR A 196 -0.27 -7.95 1.66
C TYR A 196 0.57 -8.94 2.48
N TYR A 197 1.90 -8.82 2.43
CA TYR A 197 2.83 -9.72 3.11
C TYR A 197 2.57 -9.75 4.61
N PHE A 198 2.56 -8.59 5.28
CA PHE A 198 2.28 -8.51 6.71
C PHE A 198 0.82 -8.88 7.03
N GLY A 199 -0.13 -8.53 6.14
CA GLY A 199 -1.52 -8.95 6.21
C GLY A 199 -1.68 -10.46 6.36
N GLN A 200 -0.82 -11.25 5.72
CA GLN A 200 -0.80 -12.70 5.86
C GLN A 200 -0.03 -13.18 7.10
N LYS A 201 1.09 -12.53 7.45
CA LYS A 201 1.98 -12.99 8.53
C LYS A 201 1.50 -12.63 9.94
N MET A 202 0.75 -11.54 10.10
CA MET A 202 0.35 -11.00 11.40
C MET A 202 -1.09 -10.46 11.39
N ILE A 203 -1.97 -11.15 10.68
CA ILE A 203 -3.36 -10.74 10.46
C ILE A 203 -4.13 -10.32 11.73
N GLN A 204 -3.91 -11.02 12.85
CA GLN A 204 -4.56 -10.70 14.12
C GLN A 204 -4.17 -9.31 14.63
N CYS A 205 -2.88 -9.00 14.61
CA CYS A 205 -2.36 -7.70 15.02
C CYS A 205 -2.85 -6.60 14.08
N ILE A 206 -2.83 -6.86 12.77
CA ILE A 206 -3.27 -5.90 11.76
C ILE A 206 -4.75 -5.57 11.91
N ILE A 207 -5.64 -6.58 11.93
CA ILE A 207 -7.08 -6.33 12.03
C ILE A 207 -7.42 -5.55 13.31
N ARG A 208 -6.74 -5.82 14.43
CA ARG A 208 -7.00 -5.11 15.68
C ARG A 208 -6.51 -3.67 15.68
N ASN A 209 -5.35 -3.40 15.10
CA ASN A 209 -4.60 -2.18 15.40
C ASN A 209 -4.27 -1.31 14.20
N ALA A 210 -4.29 -1.83 12.97
CA ALA A 210 -3.93 -1.04 11.80
C ALA A 210 -4.98 0.05 11.53
N HIS A 211 -4.58 1.10 10.83
CA HIS A 211 -5.47 2.23 10.50
C HIS A 211 -6.78 1.77 9.83
N SER A 212 -7.93 2.35 10.19
CA SER A 212 -9.25 1.88 9.72
C SER A 212 -9.41 1.97 8.21
N VAL A 213 -8.94 3.07 7.59
CA VAL A 213 -8.90 3.20 6.11
C VAL A 213 -8.08 2.09 5.45
N PHE A 214 -6.99 1.64 6.09
CA PHE A 214 -6.16 0.56 5.57
C PHE A 214 -6.91 -0.78 5.60
N ILE A 215 -7.57 -1.10 6.72
CA ILE A 215 -8.41 -2.30 6.84
C ILE A 215 -9.55 -2.28 5.82
N MET A 216 -10.25 -1.15 5.72
CA MET A 216 -11.36 -0.91 4.81
C MET A 216 -10.99 -1.16 3.34
N GLN A 217 -9.76 -0.83 2.92
CA GLN A 217 -9.32 -0.90 1.52
C GLN A 217 -8.63 -2.21 1.14
N ARG A 218 -7.99 -2.90 2.10
CA ARG A 218 -7.05 -3.99 1.81
C ARG A 218 -7.45 -5.36 2.32
N PHE A 219 -8.52 -5.44 3.10
CA PHE A 219 -8.99 -6.69 3.67
C PHE A 219 -10.38 -7.04 3.15
N LEU A 220 -10.53 -8.24 2.61
CA LEU A 220 -11.78 -8.78 2.11
C LEU A 220 -12.18 -10.05 2.83
N LEU A 221 -13.47 -10.28 3.01
CA LEU A 221 -13.99 -11.57 3.45
C LEU A 221 -13.96 -12.59 2.31
N GLU A 222 -14.16 -12.14 1.07
CA GLU A 222 -14.25 -12.96 -0.13
C GLU A 222 -13.56 -12.30 -1.33
N ARG A 223 -13.02 -13.12 -2.24
CA ARG A 223 -12.34 -12.62 -3.44
C ARG A 223 -13.37 -12.21 -4.49
N LYS A 224 -13.26 -10.98 -4.99
CA LYS A 224 -14.07 -10.46 -6.11
C LYS A 224 -13.28 -10.56 -7.42
N ASP A 225 -13.98 -10.58 -8.55
CA ASP A 225 -13.36 -10.55 -9.88
C ASP A 225 -12.58 -9.23 -10.11
N ASN A 226 -11.50 -9.28 -10.89
CA ASN A 226 -10.65 -8.13 -11.25
C ASN A 226 -9.98 -7.38 -10.08
N MET A 227 -9.80 -8.04 -8.93
CA MET A 227 -9.16 -7.43 -7.77
C MET A 227 -7.63 -7.40 -7.87
N ASP A 228 -7.03 -6.39 -7.25
CA ASP A 228 -5.57 -6.27 -7.11
C ASP A 228 -5.00 -7.53 -6.42
N GLN A 229 -3.85 -8.00 -6.90
CA GLN A 229 -3.16 -9.17 -6.34
C GLN A 229 -2.70 -8.96 -4.88
N PHE A 230 -2.60 -7.71 -4.43
CA PHE A 230 -2.14 -7.34 -3.08
C PHE A 230 -3.28 -6.99 -2.11
N ILE A 231 -4.40 -7.69 -2.23
CA ILE A 231 -5.49 -7.65 -1.26
C ILE A 231 -5.45 -8.91 -0.39
N THR A 232 -5.60 -8.72 0.93
CA THR A 232 -5.62 -9.82 1.89
C THR A 232 -7.05 -10.35 2.05
N ILE A 233 -7.25 -11.62 1.71
CA ILE A 233 -8.50 -12.32 2.06
C ILE A 233 -8.42 -12.78 3.51
N VAL A 234 -9.37 -12.34 4.33
CA VAL A 234 -9.49 -12.70 5.74
C VAL A 234 -9.95 -14.15 5.83
N PRO A 235 -9.13 -15.05 6.40
CA PRO A 235 -9.54 -16.43 6.67
C PRO A 235 -10.78 -16.50 7.58
N PRO A 236 -11.68 -17.49 7.39
CA PRO A 236 -12.91 -17.63 8.18
C PRO A 236 -12.72 -17.57 9.69
N LYS A 237 -11.63 -18.16 10.21
CA LYS A 237 -11.29 -18.13 11.64
C LYS A 237 -11.05 -16.73 12.23
N TYR A 238 -10.90 -15.71 11.39
CA TYR A 238 -10.70 -14.32 11.78
C TYR A 238 -11.88 -13.41 11.42
N HIS A 239 -12.96 -13.94 10.83
CA HIS A 239 -14.14 -13.16 10.45
C HIS A 239 -14.79 -12.47 11.64
N GLN A 240 -14.97 -13.16 12.76
CA GLN A 240 -15.54 -12.55 13.97
C GLN A 240 -14.70 -11.36 14.47
N MET A 241 -13.37 -11.48 14.45
CA MET A 241 -12.47 -10.40 14.84
C MET A 241 -12.51 -9.23 13.86
N TYR A 242 -12.66 -9.51 12.55
CA TYR A 242 -12.87 -8.48 11.54
C TYR A 242 -14.19 -7.74 11.73
N MET A 243 -15.29 -8.47 12.01
CA MET A 243 -16.59 -7.87 12.30
C MET A 243 -16.56 -7.03 13.58
N GLN A 244 -15.93 -7.56 14.64
CA GLN A 244 -15.74 -6.82 15.89
C GLN A 244 -14.97 -5.53 15.64
N ARG A 245 -13.91 -5.57 14.84
CA ARG A 245 -13.16 -4.37 14.46
C ARG A 245 -14.04 -3.31 13.80
N MET A 246 -14.97 -3.70 12.93
CA MET A 246 -15.90 -2.73 12.31
C MET A 246 -16.88 -2.12 13.34
N ILE A 247 -17.35 -2.92 14.30
CA ILE A 247 -18.18 -2.42 15.41
C ILE A 247 -17.38 -1.44 16.28
N ASP A 248 -16.12 -1.76 16.57
CA ASP A 248 -15.24 -0.88 17.33
C ASP A 248 -15.04 0.46 16.60
N ASP A 249 -14.74 0.41 15.29
CA ASP A 249 -14.61 1.61 14.45
C ASP A 249 -15.89 2.44 14.41
N TRP A 250 -17.07 1.82 14.33
CA TRP A 250 -18.36 2.52 14.46
C TRP A 250 -18.44 3.23 15.81
N SER A 251 -18.19 2.51 16.91
CA SER A 251 -18.42 2.98 18.27
C SER A 251 -17.62 4.24 18.63
N ILE A 252 -16.46 4.43 17.98
CA ILE A 252 -15.57 5.59 18.16
C ILE A 252 -15.77 6.66 17.08
N GLY A 253 -16.84 6.57 16.28
CA GLY A 253 -17.21 7.58 15.29
C GLY A 253 -16.48 7.49 13.96
N ARG A 254 -15.73 6.42 13.66
CA ARG A 254 -15.10 6.18 12.34
C ARG A 254 -16.10 5.58 11.35
N VAL A 255 -17.30 6.16 11.32
CA VAL A 255 -18.46 5.71 10.56
C VAL A 255 -18.14 5.59 9.06
N ASP A 256 -17.40 6.55 8.51
CA ASP A 256 -16.97 6.52 7.11
C ASP A 256 -16.13 5.28 6.77
N CYS A 257 -15.32 4.77 7.70
CA CYS A 257 -14.51 3.57 7.45
C CYS A 257 -15.36 2.30 7.43
N VAL A 258 -16.48 2.30 8.14
CA VAL A 258 -17.40 1.16 8.18
C VAL A 258 -18.24 1.16 6.92
N PHE A 259 -18.97 2.23 6.61
CA PHE A 259 -19.89 2.25 5.48
C PHE A 259 -19.20 2.27 4.11
N ASN A 260 -17.95 2.74 4.03
CA ASN A 260 -17.16 2.65 2.78
C ASN A 260 -16.35 1.36 2.69
N ASN A 261 -16.52 0.42 3.62
CA ASN A 261 -15.87 -0.86 3.57
C ASN A 261 -16.25 -1.62 2.31
N ILE A 262 -15.25 -2.05 1.57
CA ILE A 262 -15.41 -2.76 0.30
C ILE A 262 -16.22 -4.06 0.45
N ASN A 263 -16.30 -4.63 1.66
CA ASN A 263 -17.11 -5.81 1.97
C ASN A 263 -18.60 -5.50 2.15
N LEU A 264 -18.94 -4.26 2.51
CA LEU A 264 -20.32 -3.81 2.68
C LEU A 264 -20.90 -3.16 1.41
N LYS A 265 -20.04 -2.81 0.44
CA LYS A 265 -20.47 -2.38 -0.89
C LYS A 265 -21.12 -3.56 -1.64
N TYR A 266 -22.44 -3.67 -1.54
CA TYR A 266 -23.26 -4.57 -2.36
C TYR A 266 -23.33 -4.04 -3.79
N LYS A 267 -23.15 -4.91 -4.79
CA LYS A 267 -23.73 -4.64 -6.12
C LYS A 267 -25.19 -5.08 -6.03
N SER A 268 -26.14 -4.16 -6.17
CA SER A 268 -27.51 -4.57 -6.48
C SER A 268 -27.51 -5.16 -7.87
N SER A 269 -27.58 -6.50 -7.97
CA SER A 269 -28.22 -7.10 -9.13
C SER A 269 -29.69 -6.69 -9.05
N ASP A 270 -30.06 -5.78 -9.94
CA ASP A 270 -31.40 -5.24 -10.19
C ASP A 270 -31.87 -4.04 -9.36
N THR A 271 -32.17 -2.97 -10.12
CA THR A 271 -33.03 -1.80 -9.85
C THR A 271 -32.50 -0.62 -9.01
N ASN A 272 -32.44 0.52 -9.71
CA ASN A 272 -32.41 1.92 -9.26
C ASN A 272 -33.02 2.20 -7.88
N SER A 273 -32.23 2.06 -6.81
CA SER A 273 -32.34 2.90 -5.60
C SER A 273 -31.30 2.49 -4.56
N TYR A 274 -30.49 3.46 -4.11
CA TYR A 274 -29.66 3.31 -2.91
C TYR A 274 -30.53 3.56 -1.67
N VAL A 275 -30.39 2.72 -0.65
CA VAL A 275 -30.85 3.03 0.71
C VAL A 275 -29.62 3.04 1.61
N ILE A 276 -29.51 4.11 2.41
CA ILE A 276 -28.43 4.44 3.35
C ILE A 276 -28.28 3.36 4.42
#